data_AF-A0A6P0XFN2-F1
#
_entry.id   AF-A0A6P0XFN2-F1
#
_cell.length_a   1.000
_cell.length_b   1.000
_cell.length_c   1.000
_cell.angle_alpha   90.00
_cell.angle_beta   90.00
_cell.angle_gamma   90.00
#
_symmetry.space_group_name_H-M   'P 1'
#
loop_
_entity.id
_entity.type
_entity.pdbx_description
1 polymer ?
#
loop_
_entity_poly.entity_id
_entity_poly.type
_entity_poly.pdbx_seq_one_letter_code
_entity_poly.pdbx_strand_id
1 'polypeptide(L)'
;MKRINIEPRANWQQKCEAVGFHFYNMYGEPYWDETACYYFTTSQINELEAATQTLQELYIEAAERIIQENRFSQLSVPEQFAELCRHSWERDDPSLYGR
;
A
#
# COMPACT_ATOMS: atom_id res chain seq x y z
N MET A 1 1.04 -6.44 17.37
CA MET A 1 0.82 -4.99 17.47
C MET A 1 0.25 -4.62 18.83
N LYS A 2 0.77 -3.56 19.48
CA LYS A 2 0.20 -2.95 20.70
C LYS A 2 0.08 -1.44 20.53
N ARG A 3 -1.11 -0.87 20.68
CA ARG A 3 -1.31 0.59 20.71
C ARG A 3 -0.89 1.14 22.08
N ILE A 4 -0.15 2.25 22.10
CA ILE A 4 0.33 2.93 23.30
C ILE A 4 -0.08 4.39 23.18
N ASN A 5 -0.85 4.89 24.14
CA ASN A 5 -1.17 6.32 24.20
C ASN A 5 0.08 7.09 24.64
N ILE A 6 0.33 8.23 24.00
CA ILE A 6 1.44 9.12 24.28
C ILE A 6 0.96 10.57 24.28
N GLU A 7 1.69 11.43 24.98
CA GLU A 7 1.48 12.87 24.85
C GLU A 7 1.98 13.34 23.48
N PRO A 8 1.18 14.11 22.72
CA PRO A 8 1.61 14.66 21.46
C PRO A 8 2.92 15.44 21.58
N ARG A 9 3.83 15.22 20.63
CA ARG A 9 5.14 15.88 20.66
C ARG A 9 4.97 17.39 20.61
N ALA A 10 5.75 18.12 21.42
CA ALA A 10 5.76 19.58 21.35
C ALA A 10 6.11 20.06 19.93
N ASN A 11 5.35 21.05 19.45
CA ASN A 11 5.48 21.68 18.13
C ASN A 11 5.46 20.68 16.96
N TRP A 12 4.67 19.62 17.04
CA TRP A 12 4.65 18.57 16.02
C TRP A 12 4.14 19.09 14.67
N GLN A 13 3.18 20.02 14.65
CA GLN A 13 2.70 20.62 13.41
C GLN A 13 3.82 21.40 12.70
N GLN A 14 4.58 22.22 13.42
CA GLN A 14 5.73 22.93 12.85
C GLN A 14 6.79 21.98 12.33
N LYS A 15 7.00 20.82 12.97
CA LYS A 15 7.90 19.78 12.48
C LYS A 15 7.40 19.15 11.18
N CYS A 16 6.10 18.90 11.06
CA CYS A 16 5.49 18.43 9.82
C CYS A 16 5.68 19.46 8.70
N GLU A 17 5.41 20.74 8.97
CA GLU A 17 5.62 21.84 8.02
C GLU A 17 7.07 21.95 7.56
N ALA A 18 8.02 21.83 8.49
CA ALA A 18 9.45 21.93 8.20
C ALA A 18 9.96 20.85 7.24
N VAL A 19 9.30 19.69 7.17
CA VAL A 19 9.65 18.59 6.24
C VAL A 19 8.75 18.56 4.99
N GLY A 20 7.92 19.58 4.78
CA GLY A 20 7.02 19.65 3.63
C GLY A 20 5.78 18.75 3.75
N PHE A 21 5.50 18.21 4.93
CA PHE A 21 4.27 17.45 5.18
C PHE A 21 3.17 18.44 5.58
N HIS A 22 2.33 18.84 4.62
CA HIS A 22 1.26 19.81 4.84
C HIS A 22 -0.12 19.17 5.06
N PHE A 23 -0.22 17.84 4.94
CA PHE A 23 -1.47 17.09 5.05
C PHE A 23 -1.73 16.54 6.46
N TYR A 24 -1.12 17.10 7.49
CA TYR A 24 -1.33 16.62 8.86
C TYR A 24 -2.71 16.98 9.43
N ASN A 25 -3.47 17.85 8.74
CA ASN A 25 -4.84 18.21 9.07
C ASN A 25 -5.68 18.17 7.79
N MET A 26 -6.85 17.55 7.84
CA MET A 26 -7.74 17.38 6.69
C MET A 26 -9.19 17.69 7.10
N TYR A 27 -9.81 18.65 6.40
CA TYR A 27 -11.18 19.12 6.70
C TYR A 27 -11.42 19.63 8.12
N GLY A 28 -10.38 20.16 8.77
CA GLY A 28 -10.45 20.67 10.14
C GLY A 28 -10.17 19.61 11.22
N GLU A 29 -9.98 18.35 10.81
CA GLU A 29 -9.65 17.24 11.71
C GLU A 29 -8.19 16.77 11.53
N PRO A 30 -7.50 16.36 12.61
CA PRO A 30 -6.16 15.79 12.50
C PRO A 30 -6.14 14.55 11.60
N TYR A 31 -5.39 14.61 10.50
CA TYR A 31 -5.07 13.44 9.69
C TYR A 31 -3.92 12.64 10.31
N TRP A 32 -2.97 13.36 10.90
CA TRP A 32 -1.84 12.78 11.63
C TRP A 32 -2.13 12.79 13.14
N ASP A 33 -2.33 11.60 13.71
CA ASP A 33 -2.62 11.40 15.13
C ASP A 33 -1.31 11.22 15.94
N GLU A 34 -0.97 12.20 16.78
CA GLU A 34 0.17 12.17 17.70
C GLU A 34 -0.18 11.65 19.10
N THR A 35 -1.42 11.25 19.35
CA THR A 35 -1.88 10.80 20.68
C THR A 35 -1.55 9.34 20.97
N ALA A 36 -1.06 8.60 19.97
CA ALA A 36 -0.66 7.21 20.13
C ALA A 36 0.47 6.80 19.19
N CYS A 37 1.18 5.76 19.58
CA CYS A 37 2.08 5.01 18.70
C CYS A 37 1.77 3.51 18.78
N TYR A 38 2.27 2.76 17.80
CA TYR A 38 2.11 1.31 17.75
C TYR A 38 3.45 0.63 17.94
N TYR A 39 3.50 -0.28 18.90
CA TYR A 39 4.64 -1.14 19.15
C TYR A 39 4.47 -2.48 18.44
N PHE A 40 5.53 -2.91 17.75
CA PHE A 40 5.67 -4.22 17.14
C PHE A 40 6.95 -4.87 17.64
N THR A 41 6.91 -6.18 17.87
CA THR A 41 8.14 -6.96 18.04
C THR A 41 8.74 -7.24 16.66
N THR A 42 10.05 -7.49 16.60
CA THR A 42 10.72 -7.93 15.35
C THR A 42 10.03 -9.14 14.74
N SER A 43 9.60 -10.11 15.55
CA SER A 43 8.87 -11.29 15.05
C SER A 43 7.56 -10.92 14.35
N GLN A 44 6.82 -9.93 14.85
CA GLN A 44 5.58 -9.47 14.22
C GLN A 44 5.84 -8.73 12.92
N ILE A 45 6.94 -7.96 12.84
CA ILE A 45 7.34 -7.31 11.60
C ILE A 45 7.73 -8.35 10.54
N ASN A 46 8.54 -9.35 10.92
CA ASN A 46 8.95 -10.42 10.00
C ASN A 46 7.74 -11.23 9.49
N GLU A 47 6.74 -11.46 10.34
CA GLU A 47 5.50 -12.13 9.94
C GLU A 47 4.72 -11.32 8.89
N LEU A 48 4.61 -10.00 9.08
CA LEU A 48 3.98 -9.11 8.08
C LEU A 48 4.77 -9.10 6.78
N GLU A 49 6.10 -9.03 6.84
CA GLU A 49 6.96 -9.07 5.65
C GLU A 49 6.78 -10.36 4.85
N ALA A 50 6.80 -11.51 5.53
CA ALA A 50 6.59 -12.82 4.89
C ALA A 50 5.19 -12.95 4.28
N ALA A 51 4.16 -12.45 4.98
CA ALA A 51 2.80 -12.43 4.47
C ALA A 51 2.67 -11.52 3.24
N THR A 52 3.29 -10.33 3.25
CA THR A 52 3.33 -9.42 2.09
C THR A 52 4.00 -10.07 0.89
N GLN A 53 5.14 -10.76 1.08
CA GLN A 53 5.79 -11.48 0.00
C GLN A 53 4.90 -12.59 -0.57
N THR A 54 4.29 -13.40 0.29
CA THR A 54 3.38 -14.49 -0.13
C THR A 54 2.21 -13.93 -0.93
N LEU A 55 1.61 -12.83 -0.46
CA LEU A 55 0.50 -12.18 -1.17
C LEU A 55 0.94 -11.62 -2.51
N GLN A 56 2.12 -11.02 -2.61
CA GLN A 56 2.66 -10.52 -3.88
C GLN A 56 2.79 -11.66 -4.89
N GLU A 57 3.34 -12.81 -4.49
CA GLU A 57 3.46 -14.00 -5.35
C GLU A 57 2.06 -14.47 -5.82
N LEU A 58 1.10 -14.56 -4.91
CA LEU A 58 -0.28 -14.92 -5.23
C LEU A 58 -0.97 -13.92 -6.18
N TYR A 59 -0.68 -12.62 -6.05
CA TYR A 59 -1.21 -11.59 -6.95
C TYR A 59 -0.65 -11.74 -8.37
N ILE A 60 0.62 -12.09 -8.51
CA ILE A 60 1.27 -12.35 -9.80
C ILE A 60 0.65 -13.59 -10.45
N GLU A 61 0.49 -14.68 -9.70
CA GLU A 61 -0.20 -15.89 -10.19
C GLU A 61 -1.66 -15.60 -10.62
N ALA A 62 -2.38 -14.81 -9.83
CA ALA A 62 -3.75 -14.42 -10.16
C ALA A 62 -3.80 -13.59 -11.44
N ALA A 63 -2.87 -12.63 -11.62
CA ALA A 63 -2.77 -11.82 -12.82
C ALA A 63 -2.49 -12.69 -14.05
N GLU A 64 -1.55 -13.63 -13.96
CA GLU A 64 -1.26 -14.60 -15.02
C GLU A 64 -2.53 -15.35 -15.43
N ARG A 65 -3.27 -15.88 -14.45
CA ARG A 65 -4.50 -16.63 -14.71
C ARG A 65 -5.57 -15.78 -15.36
N ILE A 66 -5.75 -14.54 -14.91
CA ILE A 66 -6.72 -13.59 -15.51
C ILE A 66 -6.39 -13.36 -16.98
N ILE A 67 -5.10 -13.17 -17.29
CA ILE A 67 -4.61 -12.92 -18.64
C ILE A 67 -4.83 -14.16 -19.51
N GLN A 68 -4.34 -15.33 -19.07
CA GLN A 68 -4.44 -16.59 -19.84
C GLN A 68 -5.90 -17.00 -20.10
N GLU A 69 -6.79 -16.84 -19.12
CA GLU A 69 -8.20 -17.23 -19.22
C GLU A 69 -9.10 -16.11 -19.80
N ASN A 70 -8.54 -14.97 -20.21
CA ASN A 70 -9.27 -13.80 -20.72
C ASN A 70 -10.39 -13.31 -19.77
N ARG A 71 -10.10 -13.22 -18.46
CA ARG A 71 -11.09 -12.91 -17.41
C ARG A 71 -11.23 -11.42 -17.07
N PHE A 72 -10.72 -10.54 -17.92
CA PHE A 72 -10.71 -9.08 -17.72
C PHE A 72 -12.09 -8.47 -17.44
N SER A 73 -13.16 -9.03 -18.03
CA SER A 73 -14.54 -8.57 -17.80
C SER A 73 -14.99 -8.70 -16.34
N GLN A 74 -14.43 -9.66 -15.60
CA GLN A 74 -14.73 -9.83 -14.17
C GLN A 74 -14.16 -8.69 -13.31
N LEU A 75 -13.15 -7.98 -13.83
CA LEU A 75 -12.53 -6.82 -13.21
C LEU A 75 -13.08 -5.50 -13.77
N SER A 76 -14.14 -5.55 -14.58
CA SER A 76 -14.68 -4.39 -15.32
C SER A 76 -13.62 -3.69 -16.18
N VAL A 77 -12.63 -4.42 -16.69
CA VAL A 77 -11.62 -3.89 -17.62
C VAL A 77 -12.16 -3.96 -19.05
N PRO A 78 -12.33 -2.81 -19.75
CA PRO A 78 -12.71 -2.79 -21.15
C PRO A 78 -11.75 -3.57 -22.05
N GLU A 79 -12.29 -4.22 -23.09
CA GLU A 79 -11.52 -5.05 -24.03
C GLU A 79 -10.34 -4.29 -24.68
N GLN A 80 -10.55 -3.00 -25.00
CA GLN A 80 -9.50 -2.13 -25.56
C GLN A 80 -8.27 -1.96 -24.64
N PHE A 81 -8.41 -2.20 -23.33
CA PHE A 81 -7.31 -2.14 -22.36
C PHE A 81 -6.78 -3.52 -21.98
N ALA A 82 -7.53 -4.59 -22.23
CA ALA A 82 -7.07 -5.96 -21.97
C ALA A 82 -5.80 -6.29 -22.76
N GLU A 83 -5.72 -5.82 -24.01
CA GLU A 83 -4.55 -6.03 -24.86
C GLU A 83 -3.31 -5.29 -24.34
N LEU A 84 -3.48 -4.11 -23.74
CA LEU A 84 -2.36 -3.40 -23.10
C LEU A 84 -1.83 -4.17 -21.89
N CYS A 85 -2.71 -4.78 -21.10
CA CYS A 85 -2.31 -5.65 -20.00
C CYS A 85 -1.54 -6.87 -20.49
N ARG A 86 -1.98 -7.51 -21.59
CA ARG A 86 -1.27 -8.65 -22.20
C ARG A 86 0.13 -8.28 -22.65
N HIS A 87 0.26 -7.19 -23.41
CA HIS A 87 1.56 -6.73 -23.88
C HIS A 87 2.50 -6.37 -22.72
N SER A 88 1.99 -5.73 -21.67
CA SER A 88 2.79 -5.38 -20.50
C SER A 88 3.31 -6.63 -19.78
N TRP A 89 2.46 -7.65 -19.65
CA TRP A 89 2.81 -8.94 -19.06
C TRP A 89 3.84 -9.70 -19.89
N GLU A 90 3.67 -9.78 -21.21
CA GLU A 90 4.62 -10.46 -22.11
C GLU A 90 6.01 -9.82 -22.14
N ARG A 91 6.09 -8.51 -21.87
CA ARG A 91 7.36 -7.79 -21.76
C ARG A 91 8.01 -7.88 -20.39
N ASP A 92 7.33 -8.48 -19.40
CA ASP A 92 7.73 -8.49 -18.00
C ASP A 92 8.01 -7.07 -17.48
N ASP A 93 7.09 -6.13 -17.79
CA ASP A 93 7.23 -4.75 -17.36
C ASP A 93 7.29 -4.69 -15.82
N PRO A 94 8.30 -4.01 -15.22
CA PRO A 94 8.50 -4.06 -13.78
C PRO A 94 7.46 -3.25 -13.01
N SER A 95 7.04 -3.78 -11.86
CA SER A 95 6.29 -3.01 -10.87
C SER A 95 7.24 -2.14 -10.04
N LEU A 96 7.01 -0.83 -10.02
CA LEU A 96 7.87 0.11 -9.29
C LEU A 96 7.57 0.14 -7.78
N TYR A 97 6.29 0.08 -7.40
CA TYR A 97 5.84 0.24 -6.03
C TYR A 97 4.44 -0.36 -5.84
N GLY A 98 4.20 -0.98 -4.69
CA GLY A 98 2.90 -1.47 -4.23
C GLY A 98 2.70 -1.17 -2.75
N ARG A 99 1.45 -1.12 -2.30
CA ARG A 99 1.08 -0.84 -0.91
C ARG A 99 -0.09 -1.69 -0.46
#